data_AF-A0AAD9VHE9-F1
#
_entry.id   AF-A0AAD9VHE9-F1
#
_cell.length_a   1.000
_cell.length_b   1.000
_cell.length_c   1.000
_cell.angle_alpha   90.00
_cell.angle_beta   90.00
_cell.angle_gamma   90.00
#
_symmetry.space_group_name_H-M   'P 1'
#
loop_
_entity.id
_entity.type
_entity.pdbx_description
1 polymer ?
#
loop_
_entity_poly.entity_id
_entity_poly.type
_entity_poly.pdbx_seq_one_letter_code
_entity_poly.pdbx_strand_id
1 'polypeptide(L)'
;MASDLTTADIYDDASLIGQDFEKIIASFGHEAVVDLMPKIIRVLEKLELVVGEKEKARLEIDELKLENERLYMEITKEASQRRQLDEVSIDA
;
A
#
# COMPACT_ATOMS: atom_id res chain seq x y z
N MET A 1 -4.46 -13.69 -9.21
CA MET A 1 -4.06 -12.69 -8.21
C MET A 1 -4.47 -11.35 -8.80
N ALA A 2 -5.50 -10.69 -8.29
CA ALA A 2 -5.79 -9.33 -8.72
C ALA A 2 -4.60 -8.45 -8.26
N SER A 3 -4.01 -7.67 -9.16
CA SER A 3 -2.98 -6.70 -8.76
C SER A 3 -3.59 -5.72 -7.77
N ASP A 4 -2.87 -5.43 -6.69
CA ASP A 4 -3.30 -4.39 -5.75
C ASP A 4 -3.31 -3.04 -6.46
N LEU A 5 -4.45 -2.36 -6.45
CA LEU A 5 -4.55 -0.97 -6.86
C LEU A 5 -3.59 -0.10 -6.03
N THR A 6 -2.82 0.73 -6.72
CA THR A 6 -1.82 1.67 -6.19
C THR A 6 -2.20 3.11 -6.47
N THR A 7 -1.53 4.06 -5.81
CA THR A 7 -1.67 5.49 -6.11
C THR A 7 -1.23 5.85 -7.53
N ALA A 8 -0.24 5.12 -8.08
CA ALA A 8 0.20 5.29 -9.47
C ALA A 8 -0.93 4.99 -10.48
N ASP A 9 -1.67 3.90 -10.26
CA ASP A 9 -2.81 3.54 -11.12
C ASP A 9 -3.87 4.65 -11.16
N ILE A 10 -4.10 5.34 -10.03
CA ILE A 10 -5.06 6.44 -9.94
C ILE A 10 -4.62 7.64 -10.76
N TYR A 11 -3.31 7.97 -10.77
CA TYR A 11 -2.79 9.05 -11.59
C TYR A 11 -2.87 8.74 -13.08
N ASP A 12 -2.64 7.48 -13.47
CA ASP A 12 -2.82 7.02 -14.85
C ASP A 12 -4.29 7.15 -15.28
N ASP A 13 -5.23 6.72 -14.44
CA ASP A 13 -6.66 6.89 -14.68
C ASP A 13 -7.06 8.36 -14.75
N ALA A 14 -6.54 9.22 -13.85
CA ALA A 14 -6.80 10.65 -13.86
C ALA A 14 -6.32 11.32 -15.15
N SER A 15 -5.18 10.89 -15.70
CA SER A 15 -4.66 11.37 -16.98
C SER A 15 -5.60 11.01 -18.13
N LEU A 16 -6.09 9.77 -18.18
CA LEU A 16 -7.04 9.32 -19.20
C LEU A 16 -8.37 10.08 -19.11
N ILE A 17 -8.90 10.26 -17.90
CA ILE A 17 -10.10 11.05 -17.65
C ILE A 17 -9.90 12.51 -18.09
N GLY A 18 -8.74 13.11 -17.80
CA GLY A 18 -8.38 14.45 -18.25
C GLY A 18 -8.41 14.58 -19.78
N GLN A 19 -7.85 13.61 -20.49
CA GLN A 19 -7.90 13.57 -21.96
C GLN A 19 -9.32 13.47 -22.50
N ASP A 20 -10.20 12.74 -21.83
CA ASP A 20 -11.61 12.65 -22.22
C ASP A 20 -12.36 13.96 -21.93
N PHE A 21 -12.05 14.65 -20.84
CA PHE A 21 -12.56 16.00 -20.61
C PHE A 21 -12.13 16.98 -21.71
N GLU A 22 -10.87 16.94 -22.15
CA GLU A 22 -10.39 17.79 -23.26
C GLU A 22 -11.17 17.52 -24.57
N LYS A 23 -11.48 16.25 -24.88
CA LYS A 23 -12.31 15.90 -26.05
C LYS A 23 -13.73 16.45 -25.93
N ILE A 24 -14.32 16.40 -24.72
CA ILE A 24 -15.65 16.95 -24.45
C ILE A 24 -15.62 18.48 -24.61
N ILE A 25 -14.62 19.14 -24.04
CA ILE A 25 -14.45 20.60 -24.15
C ILE A 25 -14.31 21.01 -25.62
N ALA A 26 -13.49 20.29 -26.39
CA ALA A 26 -13.31 20.55 -27.81
C ALA A 26 -14.60 20.40 -28.63
N SER A 27 -15.52 19.53 -28.21
CA SER A 27 -16.76 19.23 -28.95
C SER A 27 -17.96 20.06 -28.49
N PHE A 28 -18.03 20.41 -27.20
CA PHE A 28 -19.23 20.94 -26.54
C PHE A 28 -18.98 22.24 -25.75
N GLY A 29 -17.74 22.73 -25.70
CA GLY A 29 -17.36 23.90 -24.90
C GLY A 29 -17.05 23.57 -23.43
N HIS A 30 -16.44 24.51 -22.75
CA HIS A 30 -15.97 24.34 -21.37
C HIS A 30 -17.12 24.18 -20.37
N GLU A 31 -18.27 24.82 -20.64
CA GLU A 31 -19.47 24.80 -19.83
C GLU A 31 -20.04 23.38 -19.66
N ALA A 32 -19.75 22.47 -20.60
CA ALA A 32 -20.20 21.09 -20.56
C ALA A 32 -19.61 20.29 -19.38
N VAL A 33 -18.45 20.72 -18.84
CA VAL A 33 -17.70 19.96 -17.82
C VAL A 33 -17.37 20.76 -16.57
N VAL A 34 -17.56 22.09 -16.57
CA VAL A 34 -17.15 22.98 -15.48
C VAL A 34 -17.65 22.56 -14.10
N ASP A 35 -18.86 22.01 -14.00
CA ASP A 35 -19.43 21.53 -12.75
C ASP A 35 -19.12 20.06 -12.44
N LEU A 36 -18.77 19.26 -13.46
CA LEU A 36 -18.48 17.84 -13.33
C LEU A 36 -17.01 17.60 -12.98
N MET A 37 -16.11 18.32 -13.62
CA MET A 37 -14.66 18.22 -13.43
C MET A 37 -14.24 18.30 -11.95
N PRO A 38 -14.65 19.32 -11.15
CA PRO A 38 -14.29 19.37 -9.74
C PRO A 38 -14.89 18.22 -8.91
N LYS A 39 -16.03 17.66 -9.32
CA LYS A 39 -16.63 16.51 -8.63
C LYS A 39 -15.83 15.23 -8.89
N ILE A 40 -15.35 15.04 -10.12
CA ILE A 40 -14.49 13.91 -10.48
C ILE A 40 -13.13 14.02 -9.82
N ILE A 41 -12.51 15.20 -9.83
CA ILE A 41 -11.27 15.47 -9.09
C ILE A 41 -11.43 15.07 -7.62
N ARG A 42 -12.51 15.51 -6.96
CA ARG A 42 -12.77 15.15 -5.56
C ARG A 42 -12.97 13.66 -5.32
N VAL A 43 -13.47 12.91 -6.29
CA VAL A 43 -13.58 11.45 -6.19
C VAL A 43 -12.20 10.81 -6.31
N LEU A 44 -11.38 11.27 -7.26
CA LEU A 44 -10.01 10.80 -7.45
C LEU A 44 -9.14 11.09 -6.21
N GLU A 45 -9.23 12.29 -5.63
CA GLU A 45 -8.52 12.67 -4.39
C GLU A 45 -8.91 11.75 -3.21
N LYS A 46 -10.19 11.42 -3.07
CA LYS A 46 -10.65 10.49 -2.02
C LYS A 46 -10.15 9.08 -2.25
N LEU A 47 -10.13 8.64 -3.51
CA LEU A 47 -9.62 7.33 -3.87
C LEU A 47 -8.11 7.25 -3.60
N GLU A 48 -7.36 8.29 -3.96
CA GLU A 48 -5.93 8.42 -3.71
C GLU A 48 -5.62 8.32 -2.20
N LEU A 49 -6.38 9.03 -1.37
CA LEU A 49 -6.24 8.96 0.08
C LEU A 49 -6.44 7.53 0.60
N VAL A 50 -7.54 6.87 0.22
CA VAL A 50 -7.85 5.51 0.70
C VAL A 50 -6.83 4.50 0.21
N VAL A 51 -6.38 4.63 -1.03
CA VAL A 51 -5.37 3.72 -1.61
C VAL A 51 -4.00 3.96 -0.98
N GLY A 52 -3.59 5.22 -0.78
CA GLY A 52 -2.34 5.55 -0.10
C GLY A 52 -2.32 5.07 1.35
N GLU A 53 -3.42 5.20 2.08
CA GLU A 53 -3.57 4.63 3.43
C GLU A 53 -3.46 3.10 3.41
N LYS A 54 -4.08 2.44 2.41
CA LYS A 54 -3.98 0.98 2.22
C LYS A 54 -2.54 0.55 1.94
N GLU A 55 -1.82 1.26 1.07
CA GLU A 55 -0.41 0.98 0.76
C GLU A 55 0.47 1.12 2.01
N LYS A 56 0.30 2.21 2.77
CA LYS A 56 1.03 2.42 4.02
C LYS A 56 0.74 1.34 5.05
N ALA A 57 -0.53 0.99 5.27
CA ALA A 57 -0.91 -0.06 6.21
C ALA A 57 -0.33 -1.43 5.82
N ARG A 58 -0.25 -1.71 4.51
CA ARG A 58 0.36 -2.94 4.01
C ARG A 58 1.86 -2.99 4.26
N LEU A 59 2.57 -1.88 4.04
CA LEU A 59 3.99 -1.78 4.38
C LEU A 59 4.22 -2.01 5.88
N GLU A 60 3.40 -1.39 6.74
CA GLU A 60 3.48 -1.58 8.20
C GLU A 60 3.22 -3.04 8.60
N ILE A 61 2.24 -3.70 7.99
CA ILE A 61 1.97 -5.13 8.22
C ILE A 61 3.19 -5.98 7.83
N ASP A 62 3.82 -5.70 6.69
CA ASP A 62 4.95 -6.46 6.20
C ASP A 62 6.20 -6.25 7.09
N GLU A 63 6.43 -5.02 7.57
CA GLU A 63 7.47 -4.70 8.55
C GLU A 63 7.23 -5.44 9.88
N LEU A 64 6.01 -5.42 10.41
CA LEU A 64 5.66 -6.11 11.65
C LEU A 64 5.83 -7.62 11.53
N LYS A 65 5.49 -8.21 10.38
CA LYS A 65 5.73 -9.64 10.13
C LYS A 65 7.22 -9.96 10.14
N LEU A 66 8.04 -9.15 9.47
CA LEU A 66 9.49 -9.36 9.44
C LEU A 66 10.10 -9.27 10.85
N GLU A 67 9.69 -8.27 11.63
CA GLU A 67 10.15 -8.13 13.01
C GLU A 67 9.68 -9.29 13.89
N ASN A 68 8.45 -9.76 13.68
CA ASN A 68 7.91 -10.91 14.40
C ASN A 68 8.69 -12.20 14.08
N GLU A 69 9.03 -12.44 12.81
CA GLU A 69 9.89 -13.54 12.38
C GLU A 69 11.28 -13.45 13.03
N ARG A 70 11.89 -12.25 13.03
CA ARG A 70 13.19 -12.00 13.66
C ARG A 70 13.17 -12.35 15.15
N LEU A 71 12.15 -11.88 15.88
CA LEU A 71 11.98 -12.16 17.31
C LEU A 71 11.77 -13.66 17.58
N TYR A 72 10.98 -14.35 16.76
CA TYR A 72 10.81 -15.81 16.89
C TYR A 72 12.12 -16.56 16.69
N MET A 73 12.95 -16.13 15.73
CA MET A 73 14.27 -16.72 15.52
C MET A 73 15.20 -16.49 16.72
N GLU A 74 15.20 -15.29 17.31
CA GLU A 74 15.99 -14.97 18.50
C GLU A 74 15.58 -15.82 19.70
N ILE A 75 14.29 -15.91 19.99
CA ILE A 75 13.76 -16.75 21.08
C ILE A 75 14.16 -18.21 20.88
N THR A 76 14.02 -18.72 19.66
CA THR A 76 14.37 -20.11 19.33
C THR A 76 15.86 -20.37 19.51
N LYS A 77 16.70 -19.41 19.11
CA LYS A 77 18.16 -19.48 19.27
C LYS A 77 18.59 -19.42 20.72
N GLU A 78 18.01 -18.53 21.53
CA GLU A 78 18.31 -18.47 22.97
C GLU A 78 17.87 -19.77 23.68
N ALA A 79 16.70 -20.30 23.32
CA ALA A 79 16.20 -21.55 23.88
C ALA A 79 17.11 -22.74 23.55
N SER A 80 17.66 -22.81 22.33
CA SER A 80 18.59 -23.87 21.95
C SER A 80 19.96 -23.72 22.63
N GLN A 81 20.47 -22.49 22.76
CA GLN A 81 21.72 -22.22 23.47
C GLN A 81 21.65 -22.60 24.96
N ARG A 82 20.53 -22.29 25.63
CA ARG A 82 20.32 -22.69 27.04
C ARG A 82 20.36 -24.21 27.20
N ARG A 83 19.68 -24.96 26.33
CA ARG A 83 19.69 -26.43 26.36
C ARG A 83 21.10 -27.01 26.17
N GLN A 84 21.88 -26.45 25.24
CA GLN A 84 23.25 -26.88 25.01
C GLN A 84 24.15 -26.64 26.24
N LEU A 85 24.01 -25.51 26.93
CA LEU A 85 24.78 -25.22 28.14
C LEU A 85 24.40 -26.16 29.31
N ASP A 86 23.11 -26.47 29.45
CA ASP A 86 22.63 -27.40 30.47
C ASP A 86 23.14 -28.83 30.22
N GLU A 87 23.14 -29.30 28.97
CA GLU A 87 23.68 -30.62 28.60
C GLU A 87 25.20 -30.71 28.87
N VAL A 88 25.97 -29.71 28.47
CA VAL A 88 27.43 -29.68 28.71
C VAL A 88 27.79 -29.62 30.20
N SER A 89 26.93 -29.02 31.03
CA SER A 89 27.16 -28.91 32.48
C SER A 89 26.86 -30.21 33.24
N ILE A 90 26.07 -31.12 32.66
CA ILE A 90 25.74 -32.43 33.26
C ILE A 90 26.84 -33.46 32.95
N ASP A 91 27.53 -33.31 31.82
CA ASP A 91 28.57 -34.24 31.36
C ASP A 91 29.99 -33.91 31.89
N ALA A 92 30.16 -32.85 32.68
CA ALA A 92 31.43 -32.37 33.25
C ALA A 92 31.57 -32.65 34.75
#